data_AF-A0A357KUD1-F1
#
_entry.id   AF-A0A357KUD1-F1
#
_cell.length_a   1.000
_cell.length_b   1.000
_cell.length_c   1.000
_cell.angle_alpha   90.00
_cell.angle_beta   90.00
_cell.angle_gamma   90.00
#
_symmetry.space_group_name_H-M   'P 1'
#
loop_
_entity.id
_entity.type
_entity.pdbx_description
1 polymer ?
#
loop_
_entity_poly.entity_id
_entity_poly.type
_entity_poly.pdbx_seq_one_letter_code
_entity_poly.pdbx_strand_id
1 'polypeptide(L)'
;MSGQHNPMDMVIGGDSHRGDPAAAARAVEQGRGFSAAGERDRAVSAFRAALKADPMNVDAMFALAYELDLVGEETEAIALYERVCETKPAPINALLNLAILYEDDEEYARAEKCVRQVLDTDPNHPRARLFMKDIQASRDMNIDDEHDRDIAKRNALLDTPVTDFELSVRARNCLKKMNIRTLGDLLRITEAELMSYKNFGDASLTEIKDMLSIKGLRLGQGLEDAHRRVRREVFESLRGGGNEAVLSKPVSDLGLSVRARKALQVLGIQSLGDLASRTEAELMGVKNFGATSLDEVKAKLAQHGLELRSLEF
;
A
#
# COMPACT_ATOMS: atom_id res chain seq x y z
N MET A 1 -15.15 -27.90 -57.69
CA MET A 1 -14.88 -26.65 -56.95
C MET A 1 -15.93 -26.56 -55.87
N SER A 2 -15.56 -27.05 -54.69
CA SER A 2 -16.46 -27.29 -53.56
C SER A 2 -16.49 -26.03 -52.69
N GLY A 3 -17.61 -25.32 -52.68
CA GLY A 3 -17.86 -24.22 -51.74
C GLY A 3 -18.40 -24.78 -50.43
N GLN A 4 -17.58 -24.77 -49.39
CA GLN A 4 -17.95 -25.18 -48.04
C GLN A 4 -18.91 -24.16 -47.42
N HIS A 5 -20.06 -24.69 -47.01
CA HIS A 5 -21.04 -24.07 -46.15
C HIS A 5 -20.43 -23.90 -44.75
N ASN A 6 -20.37 -22.68 -44.23
CA ASN A 6 -19.83 -22.39 -42.90
C ASN A 6 -21.00 -22.29 -41.90
N PRO A 7 -21.17 -23.21 -40.94
CA PRO A 7 -22.36 -23.30 -40.09
C PRO A 7 -22.29 -22.42 -38.83
N MET A 8 -21.67 -21.24 -38.90
CA MET A 8 -21.50 -20.31 -37.77
C MET A 8 -22.17 -18.96 -38.03
N ASP A 9 -23.39 -18.99 -38.58
CA ASP A 9 -24.25 -17.81 -38.76
C ASP A 9 -25.51 -17.95 -37.88
N MET A 10 -25.29 -18.28 -36.60
CA MET A 10 -26.35 -18.31 -35.61
C MET A 10 -25.94 -17.54 -34.36
N VAL A 11 -26.79 -16.55 -34.06
CA VAL A 11 -27.04 -15.93 -32.76
C VAL A 11 -25.95 -14.95 -32.30
N ILE A 12 -26.15 -13.65 -32.57
CA ILE A 12 -26.37 -12.60 -31.54
C ILE A 12 -27.17 -11.46 -32.21
N GLY A 13 -28.44 -11.73 -32.52
CA GLY A 13 -29.44 -10.69 -32.79
C GLY A 13 -30.18 -10.42 -31.48
N GLY A 14 -30.12 -9.18 -31.00
CA GLY A 14 -30.55 -8.80 -29.66
C GLY A 14 -32.03 -9.08 -29.38
N ASP A 15 -32.30 -10.03 -28.49
CA ASP A 15 -33.48 -10.01 -27.65
C ASP A 15 -33.25 -8.98 -26.55
N SER A 16 -33.40 -7.70 -26.91
CA SER A 16 -33.77 -6.68 -25.95
C SER A 16 -35.07 -7.14 -25.29
N HIS A 17 -34.99 -7.68 -24.08
CA HIS A 17 -36.13 -7.89 -23.21
C HIS A 17 -36.83 -6.54 -23.06
N ARG A 18 -37.81 -6.25 -23.93
CA ARG A 18 -38.75 -5.17 -23.71
C ARG A 18 -39.60 -5.66 -22.55
N GLY A 19 -39.25 -5.22 -21.35
CA GLY A 19 -40.06 -5.44 -20.16
C GLY A 19 -41.49 -4.96 -20.37
N ASP A 20 -42.33 -5.14 -19.36
CA ASP A 20 -43.63 -4.50 -19.28
C ASP A 20 -43.55 -3.27 -18.35
N PRO A 21 -43.24 -2.07 -18.89
CA PRO A 21 -43.17 -0.84 -18.11
C PRO A 21 -44.47 -0.54 -17.35
N ALA A 22 -45.62 -0.94 -17.87
CA ALA A 22 -46.91 -0.67 -17.24
C ALA A 22 -47.12 -1.58 -16.03
N ALA A 23 -46.76 -2.86 -16.13
CA ALA A 23 -46.73 -3.75 -14.97
C ALA A 23 -45.69 -3.33 -13.95
N ALA A 24 -44.49 -2.93 -14.40
CA ALA A 24 -43.43 -2.44 -13.52
C ALA A 24 -43.87 -1.18 -12.77
N ALA A 25 -44.47 -0.20 -13.45
CA ALA A 25 -44.97 1.03 -12.82
C ALA A 25 -46.03 0.77 -11.74
N ARG A 26 -46.98 -0.14 -12.00
CA ARG A 26 -47.98 -0.55 -10.98
C ARG A 26 -47.32 -1.20 -9.77
N ALA A 27 -46.33 -2.06 -9.98
CA ALA A 27 -45.60 -2.71 -8.91
C ALA A 27 -44.74 -1.72 -8.10
N VAL A 28 -44.14 -0.72 -8.75
CA VAL A 28 -43.44 0.39 -8.08
C VAL A 28 -44.40 1.21 -7.22
N GLU A 29 -45.59 1.55 -7.72
CA GLU A 29 -46.59 2.29 -6.95
C GLU A 29 -47.05 1.52 -5.70
N GLN A 30 -47.29 0.21 -5.84
CA GLN A 30 -47.58 -0.67 -4.71
C GLN A 30 -46.42 -0.72 -3.70
N GLY A 31 -45.18 -0.87 -4.18
CA GLY A 31 -43.99 -0.87 -3.33
C GLY A 31 -43.83 0.42 -2.55
N ARG A 32 -44.04 1.58 -3.19
CA ARG A 32 -44.05 2.90 -2.52
C ARG A 32 -45.16 2.98 -1.46
N GLY A 33 -46.34 2.40 -1.73
CA GLY A 33 -47.43 2.31 -0.76
C GLY A 33 -47.05 1.50 0.49
N PHE A 34 -46.42 0.33 0.31
CA PHE A 34 -45.95 -0.49 1.44
C PHE A 34 -44.80 0.17 2.20
N SER A 35 -43.86 0.81 1.50
CA SER A 35 -42.76 1.58 2.10
C SER A 35 -43.30 2.71 2.99
N ALA A 36 -44.29 3.48 2.50
CA ALA A 36 -44.93 4.54 3.27
C ALA A 36 -45.71 4.02 4.50
N ALA A 37 -46.21 2.77 4.44
CA ALA A 37 -46.85 2.10 5.57
C ALA A 37 -45.85 1.45 6.55
N GLY A 38 -44.54 1.48 6.26
CA GLY A 38 -43.50 0.80 7.04
C GLY A 38 -43.45 -0.72 6.84
N GLU A 39 -44.19 -1.27 5.88
CA GLU A 39 -44.27 -2.69 5.56
C GLU A 39 -43.11 -3.10 4.62
N ARG A 40 -41.88 -3.05 5.12
CA ARG A 40 -40.64 -3.21 4.34
C ARG A 40 -40.56 -4.50 3.52
N ASP A 41 -40.90 -5.66 4.10
CA ASP A 41 -40.86 -6.94 3.36
C ASP A 41 -41.77 -6.96 2.14
N ARG A 42 -42.93 -6.31 2.25
CA ARG A 42 -43.89 -6.20 1.14
C ARG A 42 -43.43 -5.18 0.12
N ALA A 43 -42.79 -4.09 0.55
CA ALA A 43 -42.16 -3.12 -0.34
C ALA A 43 -41.07 -3.77 -1.19
N VAL A 44 -40.13 -4.49 -0.55
CA VAL A 44 -39.06 -5.28 -1.22
C VAL A 44 -39.67 -6.26 -2.23
N SER A 45 -40.69 -7.02 -1.81
CA SER A 45 -41.40 -7.98 -2.69
C SER A 45 -42.02 -7.30 -3.91
N ALA A 46 -42.65 -6.13 -3.73
CA ALA A 46 -43.27 -5.37 -4.81
C ALA A 46 -42.22 -4.78 -5.76
N PHE A 47 -41.10 -4.24 -5.25
CA PHE A 47 -40.03 -3.73 -6.11
C PHE A 47 -39.29 -4.85 -6.86
N ARG A 48 -39.08 -6.02 -6.25
CA ARG A 48 -38.58 -7.21 -6.97
C ARG A 48 -39.54 -7.65 -8.08
N ALA A 49 -40.85 -7.59 -7.85
CA ALA A 49 -41.84 -7.84 -8.89
C ALA A 49 -41.78 -6.80 -10.02
N ALA A 50 -41.52 -5.53 -9.69
CA ALA A 50 -41.29 -4.48 -10.69
C ALA A 50 -40.07 -4.77 -11.56
N LEU A 51 -38.94 -5.18 -10.97
CA LEU A 51 -37.72 -5.53 -11.72
C LEU A 51 -37.85 -6.84 -12.50
N LYS A 52 -38.72 -7.76 -12.07
CA LYS A 52 -39.08 -8.93 -12.87
C LYS A 52 -39.87 -8.55 -14.12
N ALA A 53 -40.75 -7.55 -14.02
CA ALA A 53 -41.51 -7.03 -15.15
C ALA A 53 -40.66 -6.17 -16.09
N ASP A 54 -39.78 -5.33 -15.53
CA ASP A 54 -38.85 -4.50 -16.27
C ASP A 54 -37.47 -4.46 -15.56
N PRO A 55 -36.51 -5.29 -15.99
CA PRO A 55 -35.19 -5.37 -15.38
C PRO A 55 -34.31 -4.14 -15.53
N MET A 56 -34.74 -3.13 -16.31
CA MET A 56 -34.01 -1.87 -16.54
C MET A 56 -34.68 -0.66 -15.87
N ASN A 57 -35.72 -0.90 -15.06
CA ASN A 57 -36.43 0.17 -14.37
C ASN A 57 -35.57 0.77 -13.25
N VAL A 58 -34.92 1.91 -13.53
CA VAL A 58 -34.01 2.60 -12.61
C VAL A 58 -34.69 3.02 -11.31
N ASP A 59 -35.93 3.49 -11.38
CA ASP A 59 -36.73 3.88 -10.21
C ASP A 59 -36.97 2.69 -9.27
N ALA A 60 -37.32 1.54 -9.83
CA ALA A 60 -37.49 0.31 -9.08
C ALA A 60 -36.18 -0.20 -8.48
N MET A 61 -35.06 -0.10 -9.21
CA MET A 61 -33.73 -0.48 -8.70
C MET A 61 -33.34 0.40 -7.51
N PHE A 62 -33.46 1.72 -7.64
CA PHE A 62 -33.12 2.66 -6.59
C PHE A 62 -33.99 2.44 -5.34
N ALA A 63 -35.31 2.29 -5.53
CA ALA A 63 -36.23 2.06 -4.42
C ALA A 63 -35.99 0.72 -3.73
N LEU A 64 -35.72 -0.34 -4.49
CA LEU A 64 -35.36 -1.64 -3.93
C LEU A 64 -34.04 -1.57 -3.16
N ALA A 65 -33.01 -0.94 -3.72
CA ALA A 65 -31.70 -0.79 -3.06
C ALA A 65 -31.84 -0.06 -1.72
N TYR A 66 -32.65 1.00 -1.67
CA TYR A 66 -32.93 1.73 -0.44
C TYR A 66 -33.66 0.88 0.61
N GLU A 67 -34.67 0.09 0.21
CA GLU A 67 -35.35 -0.80 1.16
C GLU A 67 -34.45 -1.94 1.64
N LEU A 68 -33.58 -2.47 0.78
CA LEU A 68 -32.62 -3.53 1.11
C LEU A 68 -31.56 -3.06 2.11
N ASP A 69 -31.02 -1.85 1.90
CA ASP A 69 -30.14 -1.17 2.84
C ASP A 69 -30.79 -1.06 4.23
N LEU A 70 -32.05 -0.61 4.30
CA LEU A 70 -32.78 -0.50 5.58
C LEU A 70 -33.06 -1.84 6.30
N VAL A 71 -33.03 -2.97 5.59
CA VAL A 71 -33.19 -4.30 6.19
C VAL A 71 -31.86 -5.03 6.42
N GLY A 72 -30.73 -4.42 6.03
CA GLY A 72 -29.38 -4.97 6.19
C GLY A 72 -28.94 -5.93 5.09
N GLU A 73 -29.65 -5.98 3.96
CA GLU A 73 -29.27 -6.79 2.79
C GLU A 73 -28.32 -6.00 1.87
N GLU A 74 -27.19 -5.58 2.44
CA GLU A 74 -26.25 -4.61 1.87
C GLU A 74 -25.63 -5.08 0.55
N THR A 75 -25.33 -6.38 0.40
CA THR A 75 -24.70 -6.92 -0.81
C THR A 75 -25.59 -6.74 -2.05
N GLU A 76 -26.91 -6.99 -1.93
CA GLU A 76 -27.85 -6.78 -3.03
C GLU A 76 -28.11 -5.28 -3.25
N ALA A 77 -28.17 -4.49 -2.17
CA ALA A 77 -28.31 -3.03 -2.24
C ALA A 77 -27.17 -2.37 -3.03
N ILE A 78 -25.91 -2.72 -2.73
CA ILE A 78 -24.71 -2.23 -3.44
C ILE A 78 -24.82 -2.55 -4.92
N ALA A 79 -25.09 -3.81 -5.29
CA ALA A 79 -25.19 -4.22 -6.69
C ALA A 79 -26.28 -3.44 -7.46
N LEU A 80 -27.42 -3.16 -6.83
CA LEU A 80 -28.49 -2.35 -7.43
C LEU A 80 -28.10 -0.87 -7.55
N TYR A 81 -27.49 -0.29 -6.52
CA TYR A 81 -27.02 1.10 -6.58
C TYR A 81 -25.92 1.28 -7.64
N GLU A 82 -25.01 0.32 -7.80
CA GLU A 82 -24.01 0.34 -8.87
C GLU A 82 -24.67 0.41 -10.25
N ARG A 83 -25.67 -0.45 -10.50
CA ARG A 83 -26.45 -0.44 -11.75
C ARG A 83 -27.20 0.88 -11.95
N VAL A 84 -27.75 1.47 -10.90
CA VAL A 84 -28.38 2.81 -10.97
C VAL A 84 -27.34 3.87 -11.36
N CYS A 85 -26.12 3.79 -10.84
CA CYS A 85 -25.04 4.73 -11.13
C CYS A 85 -24.43 4.56 -12.53
N GLU A 86 -24.76 3.51 -13.28
CA GLU A 86 -24.39 3.37 -14.70
C GLU A 86 -25.18 4.33 -15.61
N THR A 87 -26.31 4.86 -15.12
CA THR A 87 -27.10 5.87 -15.84
C THR A 87 -26.33 7.19 -15.96
N LYS A 88 -26.55 7.92 -17.06
CA LYS A 88 -25.84 9.18 -17.33
C LYS A 88 -26.83 10.34 -17.48
N PRO A 89 -26.79 11.36 -16.59
CA PRO A 89 -25.94 11.48 -15.40
C PRO A 89 -26.36 10.53 -14.27
N ALA A 90 -25.39 10.08 -13.47
CA ALA A 90 -25.66 9.22 -12.31
C ALA A 90 -26.43 10.00 -11.23
N PRO A 91 -27.46 9.41 -10.59
CA PRO A 91 -28.22 10.09 -9.55
C PRO A 91 -27.37 10.38 -8.31
N ILE A 92 -27.34 11.64 -7.87
CA ILE A 92 -26.57 12.07 -6.68
C ILE A 92 -26.93 11.26 -5.44
N ASN A 93 -28.21 11.01 -5.20
CA ASN A 93 -28.65 10.22 -4.04
C ASN A 93 -28.15 8.78 -4.10
N ALA A 94 -28.07 8.18 -5.29
CA ALA A 94 -27.54 6.82 -5.45
C ALA A 94 -26.04 6.79 -5.16
N LEU A 95 -25.29 7.77 -5.67
CA LEU A 95 -23.86 7.92 -5.40
C LEU A 95 -23.57 8.12 -3.91
N LEU A 96 -24.37 8.94 -3.21
CA LEU A 96 -24.19 9.18 -1.78
C LEU A 96 -24.54 7.95 -0.93
N ASN A 97 -25.64 7.25 -1.24
CA ASN A 97 -25.99 6.03 -0.51
C ASN A 97 -24.97 4.92 -0.77
N LEU A 98 -24.51 4.76 -2.01
CA LEU A 98 -23.47 3.82 -2.38
C LEU A 98 -22.13 4.15 -1.69
N ALA A 99 -21.81 5.44 -1.51
CA ALA A 99 -20.61 5.85 -0.79
C ALA A 99 -20.63 5.42 0.68
N ILE A 100 -21.79 5.56 1.35
CA ILE A 100 -21.96 5.13 2.75
C ILE A 100 -21.78 3.61 2.85
N LEU A 101 -22.45 2.84 1.98
CA LEU A 101 -22.32 1.38 1.98
C LEU A 101 -20.88 0.92 1.73
N TYR A 102 -20.12 1.61 0.86
CA TYR A 102 -18.69 1.32 0.70
C TYR A 102 -17.83 1.76 1.87
N GLU A 103 -18.21 2.80 2.61
CA GLU A 103 -17.51 3.19 3.83
C GLU A 103 -17.72 2.14 4.93
N ASP A 104 -18.95 1.65 5.08
CA ASP A 104 -19.32 0.61 6.05
C ASP A 104 -18.63 -0.74 5.74
N ASP A 105 -18.42 -1.07 4.45
CA ASP A 105 -17.65 -2.25 4.00
C ASP A 105 -16.12 -2.00 3.98
N GLU A 106 -15.65 -0.87 4.53
CA GLU A 106 -14.25 -0.43 4.55
C GLU A 106 -13.59 -0.27 3.14
N GLU A 107 -14.39 -0.25 2.08
CA GLU A 107 -13.98 0.01 0.70
C GLU A 107 -13.82 1.52 0.41
N TYR A 108 -13.01 2.20 1.23
CA TYR A 108 -12.85 3.66 1.23
C TYR A 108 -12.51 4.26 -0.14
N ALA A 109 -11.76 3.53 -0.98
CA ALA A 109 -11.41 3.99 -2.32
C ALA A 109 -12.63 4.08 -3.27
N ARG A 110 -13.58 3.15 -3.15
CA ARG A 110 -14.84 3.17 -3.92
C ARG A 110 -15.79 4.21 -3.36
N ALA A 111 -15.86 4.34 -2.04
CA ALA A 111 -16.62 5.40 -1.38
C ALA A 111 -16.18 6.79 -1.87
N GLU A 112 -14.87 7.07 -1.83
CA GLU A 112 -14.28 8.34 -2.28
C GLU A 112 -14.59 8.62 -3.76
N LYS A 113 -14.56 7.59 -4.61
CA LYS A 113 -14.90 7.74 -6.03
C LYS A 113 -16.36 8.20 -6.22
N CYS A 114 -17.30 7.63 -5.47
CA CYS A 114 -18.72 7.98 -5.57
C CYS A 114 -18.94 9.43 -5.11
N VAL A 115 -18.37 9.81 -3.96
CA VAL A 115 -18.51 11.18 -3.43
C VAL A 115 -17.83 12.22 -4.33
N ARG A 116 -16.68 11.88 -4.92
CA ARG A 116 -15.99 12.75 -5.87
C ARG A 116 -16.81 13.03 -7.12
N GLN A 117 -17.51 12.03 -7.67
CA GLN A 117 -18.42 12.25 -8.80
C GLN A 117 -19.51 13.28 -8.48
N VAL A 118 -20.02 13.29 -7.24
CA VAL A 118 -20.97 14.33 -6.79
C VAL A 118 -20.28 15.70 -6.75
N LEU A 119 -19.11 15.79 -6.11
CA LEU A 119 -18.38 17.05 -5.94
C LEU A 119 -17.83 17.64 -7.26
N ASP A 120 -17.55 16.80 -8.26
CA ASP A 120 -17.16 17.25 -9.60
C ASP A 120 -18.29 18.01 -10.30
N THR A 121 -19.55 17.71 -9.97
CA THR A 121 -20.74 18.38 -10.53
C THR A 121 -21.30 19.49 -9.62
N ASP A 122 -21.26 19.29 -8.31
CA ASP A 122 -21.62 20.27 -7.29
C ASP A 122 -20.54 20.32 -6.19
N PRO A 123 -19.50 21.17 -6.37
CA PRO A 123 -18.41 21.31 -5.41
C PRO A 123 -18.82 21.75 -4.00
N ASN A 124 -20.02 22.34 -3.87
CA ASN A 124 -20.52 22.84 -2.59
C ASN A 124 -21.59 21.95 -1.96
N HIS A 125 -21.80 20.74 -2.50
CA HIS A 125 -22.78 19.80 -1.97
C HIS A 125 -22.49 19.46 -0.48
N PRO A 126 -23.34 19.85 0.48
CA PRO A 126 -23.03 19.75 1.91
C PRO A 126 -22.74 18.32 2.39
N ARG A 127 -23.60 17.35 2.03
CA ARG A 127 -23.42 15.93 2.44
C ARG A 127 -22.17 15.30 1.84
N ALA A 128 -21.97 15.47 0.53
CA ALA A 128 -20.77 14.97 -0.16
C ALA A 128 -19.47 15.50 0.47
N ARG A 129 -19.41 16.79 0.85
CA ARG A 129 -18.23 17.34 1.52
C ARG A 129 -17.99 16.76 2.91
N LEU A 130 -19.06 16.42 3.64
CA LEU A 130 -18.95 15.76 4.93
C LEU A 130 -18.42 14.33 4.75
N PHE A 131 -19.08 13.53 3.91
CA PHE A 131 -18.66 12.15 3.62
C PHE A 131 -17.24 12.08 3.07
N MET A 132 -16.82 13.02 2.21
CA MET A 132 -15.44 13.05 1.73
C MET A 132 -14.42 13.18 2.87
N LYS A 133 -14.71 14.00 3.89
CA LYS A 133 -13.83 14.16 5.05
C LYS A 133 -13.83 12.92 5.93
N ASP A 134 -15.00 12.33 6.15
CA ASP A 134 -15.15 11.14 6.98
C ASP A 134 -14.42 9.95 6.33
N ILE A 135 -14.64 9.69 5.04
CA ILE A 135 -13.93 8.66 4.26
C ILE A 135 -12.40 8.88 4.27
N GLN A 136 -11.93 10.13 4.12
CA GLN A 136 -10.50 10.42 4.17
C GLN A 136 -9.90 10.14 5.56
N ALA A 137 -10.61 10.51 6.62
CA ALA A 137 -10.18 10.23 7.98
C ALA A 137 -10.14 8.72 8.27
N SER A 138 -11.18 7.98 7.85
CA SER A 138 -11.26 6.53 8.01
C SER A 138 -10.16 5.80 7.23
N ARG A 139 -9.86 6.25 6.00
CA ARG A 139 -8.76 5.73 5.19
C ARG A 139 -7.39 5.95 5.85
N ASP A 140 -7.14 7.17 6.32
CA ASP A 140 -5.84 7.53 6.91
C ASP A 140 -5.61 6.78 8.24
N MET A 141 -6.66 6.54 9.04
CA MET A 141 -6.57 5.68 10.24
C MET A 141 -6.26 4.22 9.89
N ASN A 142 -6.89 3.65 8.86
CA ASN A 142 -6.64 2.25 8.48
C ASN A 142 -5.20 2.03 7.98
N ILE A 143 -4.62 3.02 7.30
CA ILE A 143 -3.23 2.97 6.85
C ILE A 143 -2.26 2.97 8.05
N ASP A 144 -2.54 3.77 9.08
CA ASP A 144 -1.70 3.82 10.30
C ASP A 144 -1.76 2.48 11.06
N ASP A 145 -2.98 1.94 11.23
CA ASP A 145 -3.22 0.65 11.88
C ASP A 145 -2.52 -0.52 11.17
N GLU A 146 -2.61 -0.58 9.84
CA GLU A 146 -1.96 -1.64 9.05
C GLU A 146 -0.43 -1.53 9.14
N HIS A 147 0.10 -0.32 9.07
CA HIS A 147 1.54 -0.06 9.20
C HIS A 147 2.06 -0.47 10.58
N ASP A 148 1.35 -0.11 11.64
CA ASP A 148 1.71 -0.44 13.01
C ASP A 148 1.65 -1.95 13.26
N ARG A 149 0.63 -2.64 12.73
CA ARG A 149 0.53 -4.10 12.79
C ARG A 149 1.71 -4.77 12.08
N ASP A 150 2.12 -4.27 10.93
CA ASP A 150 3.23 -4.84 10.18
C ASP A 150 4.58 -4.57 10.83
N ILE A 151 4.78 -3.39 11.45
CA ILE A 151 5.93 -3.11 12.31
C ILE A 151 5.95 -4.10 13.48
N ALA A 152 4.82 -4.28 14.17
CA ALA A 152 4.71 -5.18 15.31
C ALA A 152 5.01 -6.64 14.93
N LYS A 153 4.44 -7.13 13.81
CA LYS A 153 4.73 -8.47 13.25
C LYS A 153 6.22 -8.61 12.92
N ARG A 154 6.82 -7.61 12.28
CA ARG A 154 8.26 -7.64 11.95
C ARG A 154 9.09 -7.70 13.21
N ASN A 155 8.81 -6.87 14.22
CA ASN A 155 9.55 -6.88 15.48
C ASN A 155 9.41 -8.22 16.21
N ALA A 156 8.20 -8.79 16.28
CA ALA A 156 7.98 -10.11 16.87
C ALA A 156 8.75 -11.22 16.14
N LEU A 157 8.85 -11.15 14.81
CA LEU A 157 9.66 -12.09 14.02
C LEU A 157 11.16 -11.94 14.36
N LEU A 158 11.66 -10.72 14.54
CA LEU A 158 13.05 -10.46 14.94
C LEU A 158 13.36 -10.98 16.35
N ASP A 159 12.38 -10.96 17.25
CA ASP A 159 12.52 -11.48 18.62
C ASP A 159 12.42 -13.01 18.71
N THR A 160 12.06 -13.68 17.62
CA THR A 160 11.93 -15.14 17.59
C THR A 160 13.28 -15.81 17.91
N PRO A 161 13.35 -16.71 18.91
CA PRO A 161 14.57 -17.41 19.26
C PRO A 161 15.12 -18.26 18.11
N VAL A 162 16.44 -18.28 17.94
CA VAL A 162 17.07 -19.11 16.91
C VAL A 162 16.89 -20.62 17.16
N THR A 163 16.48 -21.00 18.37
CA THR A 163 16.16 -22.38 18.77
C THR A 163 14.87 -22.89 18.16
N ASP A 164 13.97 -21.99 17.77
CA ASP A 164 12.65 -22.33 17.23
C ASP A 164 12.74 -22.73 15.75
N PHE A 165 13.90 -22.52 15.13
CA PHE A 165 14.18 -22.92 13.76
C PHE A 165 14.81 -24.32 13.69
N GLU A 166 14.45 -25.06 12.64
CA GLU A 166 15.00 -26.37 12.33
C GLU A 166 16.43 -26.27 11.81
N LEU A 167 17.37 -26.10 12.74
CA LEU A 167 18.81 -26.04 12.47
C LEU A 167 19.51 -27.28 13.03
N SER A 168 20.59 -27.71 12.37
CA SER A 168 21.42 -28.80 12.88
C SER A 168 21.92 -28.51 14.30
N VAL A 169 22.19 -29.57 15.05
CA VAL A 169 22.77 -29.47 16.41
C VAL A 169 24.09 -28.68 16.38
N ARG A 170 24.88 -28.81 15.31
CA ARG A 170 26.12 -28.06 15.11
C ARG A 170 25.86 -26.56 14.95
N ALA A 171 24.95 -26.18 14.04
CA ALA A 171 24.60 -24.78 13.82
C ALA A 171 24.08 -24.12 15.10
N ARG A 172 23.15 -24.78 15.82
CA ARG A 172 22.62 -24.28 17.11
C ARG A 172 23.69 -24.10 18.18
N ASN A 173 24.61 -25.06 18.32
CA ASN A 173 25.70 -24.96 19.28
C ASN A 173 26.68 -23.83 18.94
N CYS A 174 26.94 -23.58 17.65
CA CYS A 174 27.74 -22.45 17.21
C CYS A 174 27.06 -21.11 17.51
N LEU A 175 25.79 -20.94 17.14
CA LEU A 175 25.02 -19.71 17.39
C LEU A 175 24.94 -19.39 18.88
N LYS A 176 24.68 -20.41 19.72
CA LYS A 176 24.67 -20.25 21.19
C LYS A 176 26.02 -19.78 21.74
N LYS A 177 27.13 -20.31 21.22
CA LYS A 177 28.49 -19.90 21.62
C LYS A 177 28.88 -18.49 21.15
N MET A 178 28.32 -18.06 20.02
CA MET A 178 28.44 -16.68 19.50
C MET A 178 27.48 -15.71 20.21
N ASN A 179 26.70 -16.18 21.20
CA ASN A 179 25.67 -15.41 21.89
C ASN A 179 24.58 -14.85 20.95
N ILE A 180 24.33 -15.52 19.83
CA ILE A 180 23.23 -15.22 18.90
C ILE A 180 22.00 -15.96 19.40
N ARG A 181 21.00 -15.24 19.90
CA ARG A 181 19.82 -15.83 20.57
C ARG A 181 18.55 -15.64 19.77
N THR A 182 18.40 -14.52 19.07
CA THR A 182 17.22 -14.20 18.29
C THR A 182 17.53 -14.14 16.79
N LEU A 183 16.48 -14.17 15.98
CA LEU A 183 16.61 -13.92 14.55
C LEU A 183 17.21 -12.52 14.30
N GLY A 184 16.83 -11.52 15.08
CA GLY A 184 17.38 -10.16 15.00
C GLY A 184 18.88 -10.11 15.23
N ASP A 185 19.40 -10.86 16.21
CA ASP A 185 20.85 -10.98 16.44
C ASP A 185 21.54 -11.60 15.22
N LEU A 186 20.96 -12.66 14.67
CA LEU A 186 21.52 -13.39 13.53
C LEU A 186 21.63 -12.51 12.28
N LEU A 187 20.62 -11.67 12.02
CA LEU A 187 20.62 -10.74 10.89
C LEU A 187 21.67 -9.64 10.99
N ARG A 188 22.22 -9.38 12.18
CA ARG A 188 23.30 -8.42 12.40
C ARG A 188 24.68 -9.02 12.19
N ILE A 189 24.79 -10.32 12.02
CA ILE A 189 26.06 -11.00 11.80
C ILE A 189 26.25 -11.29 10.31
N THR A 190 27.47 -11.07 9.83
CA THR A 190 27.87 -11.32 8.44
C THR A 190 28.33 -12.76 8.23
N GLU A 191 28.32 -13.22 6.98
CA GLU A 191 28.82 -14.56 6.61
C GLU A 191 30.29 -14.75 7.02
N ALA A 192 31.11 -13.71 6.86
CA ALA A 192 32.52 -13.74 7.22
C ALA A 192 32.74 -13.92 8.73
N GLU A 193 31.92 -13.26 9.57
CA GLU A 193 32.00 -13.39 11.02
C GLU A 193 31.62 -14.79 11.49
N LEU A 194 30.58 -15.39 10.89
CA LEU A 194 30.20 -16.79 11.17
C LEU A 194 31.35 -17.75 10.81
N MET A 195 31.93 -17.59 9.61
CA MET A 195 33.04 -18.42 9.13
C MET A 195 34.35 -18.25 9.91
N SER A 196 34.56 -17.10 10.55
CA SER A 196 35.76 -16.85 11.36
C SER A 196 35.78 -17.66 12.67
N TYR A 197 34.64 -18.21 13.09
CA TYR A 197 34.51 -18.86 14.40
C TYR A 197 34.98 -20.31 14.39
N LYS A 198 35.74 -20.69 15.42
CA LYS A 198 36.30 -22.03 15.56
C LYS A 198 35.21 -23.11 15.55
N ASN A 199 35.31 -24.04 14.60
CA ASN A 199 34.38 -25.15 14.35
C ASN A 199 33.06 -24.79 13.65
N PHE A 200 32.89 -23.55 13.19
CA PHE A 200 31.87 -23.25 12.19
C PHE A 200 32.33 -23.79 10.82
N GLY A 201 31.40 -24.21 9.97
CA GLY A 201 31.77 -24.81 8.67
C GLY A 201 30.70 -24.59 7.62
N ASP A 202 31.06 -24.83 6.36
CA ASP A 202 30.24 -24.48 5.19
C ASP A 202 28.83 -25.07 5.24
N ALA A 203 28.68 -26.31 5.70
CA ALA A 203 27.37 -26.95 5.83
C ALA A 203 26.43 -26.18 6.78
N SER A 204 26.94 -25.72 7.93
CA SER A 204 26.15 -24.93 8.88
C SER A 204 25.86 -23.51 8.37
N LEU A 205 26.73 -22.95 7.54
CA LEU A 205 26.47 -21.67 6.87
C LEU A 205 25.32 -21.80 5.87
N THR A 206 25.35 -22.83 5.03
CA THR A 206 24.31 -23.08 4.03
C THR A 206 22.96 -23.32 4.68
N GLU A 207 22.89 -24.13 5.75
CA GLU A 207 21.66 -24.35 6.52
C GLU A 207 21.03 -23.04 7.03
N ILE A 208 21.86 -22.14 7.58
CA ILE A 208 21.39 -20.84 8.08
C ILE A 208 20.89 -19.96 6.91
N LYS A 209 21.61 -19.95 5.79
CA LYS A 209 21.22 -19.17 4.61
C LYS A 209 19.91 -19.68 4.00
N ASP A 210 19.71 -20.99 3.94
CA ASP A 210 18.48 -21.58 3.42
C ASP A 210 17.28 -21.24 4.32
N MET A 211 17.46 -21.35 5.64
CA MET A 211 16.43 -20.97 6.63
C MET A 211 16.03 -19.49 6.50
N LEU A 212 17.02 -18.60 6.37
CA LEU A 212 16.77 -17.17 6.19
C LEU A 212 16.09 -16.88 4.86
N SER A 213 16.51 -17.55 3.79
CA SER A 213 15.96 -17.36 2.44
C SER A 213 14.48 -17.74 2.35
N ILE A 214 14.06 -18.81 3.05
CA ILE A 214 12.64 -19.21 3.15
C ILE A 214 11.77 -18.07 3.73
N LYS A 215 12.35 -17.23 4.59
CA LYS A 215 11.66 -16.09 5.22
C LYS A 215 11.91 -14.76 4.50
N GLY A 216 12.58 -14.77 3.34
CA GLY A 216 12.95 -13.57 2.59
C GLY A 216 14.01 -12.72 3.31
N LEU A 217 14.82 -13.32 4.18
CA LEU A 217 15.83 -12.66 4.99
C LEU A 217 17.24 -13.07 4.54
N ARG A 218 18.24 -12.23 4.86
CA ARG A 218 19.66 -12.54 4.61
C ARG A 218 20.57 -12.10 5.75
N LEU A 219 21.71 -12.76 5.90
CA LEU A 219 22.75 -12.38 6.86
C LEU A 219 23.27 -10.96 6.55
N GLY A 220 23.61 -10.21 7.59
CA GLY A 220 24.09 -8.82 7.48
C GLY A 220 23.02 -7.77 7.16
N GLN A 221 21.79 -8.14 6.79
CA GLN A 221 20.75 -7.14 6.47
C GLN A 221 20.36 -6.27 7.67
N GLY A 222 20.48 -6.79 8.89
CA GLY A 222 20.16 -6.03 10.10
C GLY A 222 21.10 -4.85 10.31
N LEU A 223 22.37 -4.98 9.90
CA LEU A 223 23.34 -3.89 9.89
C LEU A 223 23.01 -2.86 8.81
N GLU A 224 22.67 -3.33 7.60
CA GLU A 224 22.29 -2.45 6.49
C GLU A 224 21.00 -1.67 6.78
N ASP A 225 20.01 -2.32 7.40
CA ASP A 225 18.73 -1.74 7.80
C ASP A 225 18.93 -0.70 8.91
N ALA A 226 19.78 -0.97 9.90
CA ALA A 226 20.12 0.01 10.95
C ALA A 226 20.80 1.26 10.34
N HIS A 227 21.78 1.06 9.45
CA HIS A 227 22.40 2.17 8.72
C HIS A 227 21.41 2.91 7.81
N ARG A 228 20.42 2.22 7.23
CA ARG A 228 19.38 2.84 6.41
C ARG A 228 18.38 3.63 7.26
N ARG A 229 17.98 3.14 8.43
CA ARG A 229 17.08 3.85 9.36
C ARG A 229 17.71 5.14 9.87
N VAL A 230 18.96 5.06 10.34
CA VAL A 230 19.72 6.24 10.76
C VAL A 230 19.87 7.24 9.61
N ARG A 231 20.12 6.76 8.38
CA ARG A 231 20.13 7.64 7.19
C ARG A 231 18.77 8.29 6.93
N ARG A 232 17.67 7.56 7.10
CA ARG A 232 16.30 8.06 6.89
C ARG A 232 15.91 9.11 7.93
N GLU A 233 16.19 8.87 9.21
CA GLU A 233 15.93 9.81 10.30
C GLU A 233 16.73 11.11 10.13
N VAL A 234 18.00 11.01 9.70
CA VAL A 234 18.81 12.18 9.35
C VAL A 234 18.27 12.90 8.11
N PHE A 235 17.78 12.16 7.12
CA PHE A 235 17.16 12.77 5.94
C PHE A 235 15.85 13.49 6.28
N GLU A 236 15.05 12.94 7.19
CA GLU A 236 13.80 13.52 7.67
C GLU A 236 14.03 14.77 8.55
N SER A 237 15.07 14.77 9.40
CA SER A 237 15.42 15.97 10.17
C SER A 237 15.94 17.11 9.28
N LEU A 238 16.59 16.78 8.16
CA LEU A 238 17.04 17.76 7.15
C LEU A 238 15.90 18.23 6.23
N ARG A 239 14.78 17.50 6.17
CA ARG A 239 13.61 17.82 5.33
C ARG A 239 12.85 19.08 5.79
N GLY A 240 12.98 19.47 7.07
CA GLY A 240 12.34 20.66 7.64
C GLY A 240 12.95 22.01 7.25
N GLY A 241 14.10 22.03 6.56
CA GLY A 241 14.88 23.24 6.26
C GLY A 241 14.67 23.87 4.87
N GLY A 242 13.73 23.37 4.06
CA GLY A 242 13.47 23.91 2.70
C GLY A 242 14.47 23.46 1.61
N ASN A 243 15.36 22.51 1.91
CA ASN A 243 16.42 22.01 1.01
C ASN A 243 16.09 20.69 0.29
N GLU A 244 14.82 20.29 0.18
CA GLU A 244 14.40 19.00 -0.42
C GLU A 244 14.86 18.82 -1.88
N ALA A 245 14.85 19.89 -2.66
CA ALA A 245 15.38 19.90 -4.04
C ALA A 245 16.90 19.81 -4.11
N VAL A 246 17.62 20.11 -3.01
CA VAL A 246 19.08 20.03 -2.93
C VAL A 246 19.50 18.63 -2.50
N LEU A 247 18.79 18.03 -1.54
CA LEU A 247 19.06 16.69 -1.02
C LEU A 247 18.92 15.58 -2.08
N SER A 248 18.02 15.78 -3.06
CA SER A 248 17.80 14.84 -4.17
C SER A 248 18.78 15.00 -5.34
N LYS A 249 19.65 16.02 -5.33
CA LYS A 249 20.65 16.21 -6.39
C LYS A 249 21.67 15.07 -6.39
N PRO A 250 22.10 14.58 -7.55
CA PRO A 250 23.08 13.51 -7.62
C PRO A 250 24.49 14.02 -7.24
N VAL A 251 25.29 13.18 -6.60
CA VAL A 251 26.69 13.54 -6.23
C VAL A 251 27.60 13.75 -7.44
N SER A 252 27.18 13.35 -8.64
CA SER A 252 27.87 13.65 -9.90
C SER A 252 28.01 15.15 -10.14
N ASP A 253 27.05 15.94 -9.66
CA ASP A 253 26.95 17.37 -9.94
C ASP A 253 27.94 18.19 -9.10
N LEU A 254 28.54 17.58 -8.07
CA LEU A 254 29.55 18.22 -7.22
C LEU A 254 30.88 18.47 -7.93
N GLY A 255 31.11 17.82 -9.09
CA GLY A 255 32.36 17.98 -9.85
C GLY A 255 33.60 17.48 -9.09
N LEU A 256 33.43 16.44 -8.26
CA LEU A 256 34.50 15.89 -7.43
C LEU A 256 35.59 15.19 -8.23
N SER A 257 36.79 15.16 -7.67
CA SER A 257 37.94 14.41 -8.15
C SER A 257 37.64 12.92 -8.33
N VAL A 258 38.40 12.26 -9.22
CA VAL A 258 38.23 10.82 -9.52
C VAL A 258 38.36 9.95 -8.26
N ARG A 259 39.22 10.35 -7.30
CA ARG A 259 39.42 9.63 -6.03
C ARG A 259 38.19 9.75 -5.13
N ALA A 260 37.70 10.97 -4.93
CA ALA A 260 36.50 11.21 -4.14
C ALA A 260 35.28 10.50 -4.75
N ARG A 261 35.08 10.63 -6.06
CA ARG A 261 33.98 9.96 -6.77
C ARG A 261 34.03 8.43 -6.67
N LYS A 262 35.21 7.82 -6.83
CA LYS A 262 35.37 6.38 -6.65
C LYS A 262 35.06 5.95 -5.22
N ALA A 263 35.45 6.73 -4.21
CA ALA A 263 35.10 6.43 -2.82
C ALA A 263 33.59 6.53 -2.57
N LEU A 264 32.94 7.57 -3.09
CA LEU A 264 31.48 7.71 -2.99
C LEU A 264 30.75 6.54 -3.67
N GLN A 265 31.23 6.11 -4.83
CA GLN A 265 30.67 4.96 -5.55
C GLN A 265 30.86 3.64 -4.77
N VAL A 266 32.02 3.43 -4.15
CA VAL A 266 32.29 2.26 -3.29
C VAL A 266 31.36 2.24 -2.07
N LEU A 267 31.02 3.41 -1.53
CA LEU A 267 30.08 3.56 -0.41
C LEU A 267 28.60 3.60 -0.83
N GLY A 268 28.32 3.46 -2.14
CA GLY A 268 26.96 3.48 -2.68
C GLY A 268 26.23 4.82 -2.51
N ILE A 269 26.98 5.92 -2.43
CA ILE A 269 26.43 7.27 -2.23
C ILE A 269 26.03 7.84 -3.59
N GLN A 270 24.74 8.14 -3.77
CA GLN A 270 24.19 8.57 -5.07
C GLN A 270 23.66 10.00 -5.04
N SER A 271 23.15 10.46 -3.89
CA SER A 271 22.59 11.80 -3.73
C SER A 271 23.36 12.67 -2.73
N LEU A 272 23.16 14.00 -2.77
CA LEU A 272 23.70 14.93 -1.77
C LEU A 272 23.19 14.62 -0.37
N GLY A 273 21.94 14.16 -0.24
CA GLY A 273 21.39 13.68 1.03
C GLY A 273 22.12 12.44 1.55
N ASP A 274 22.39 11.46 0.68
CA ASP A 274 23.18 10.28 1.06
C ASP A 274 24.57 10.69 1.56
N LEU A 275 25.18 11.67 0.92
CA LEU A 275 26.52 12.14 1.26
C LEU A 275 26.53 12.89 2.60
N ALA A 276 25.58 13.81 2.82
CA ALA A 276 25.43 14.56 4.08
C ALA A 276 25.17 13.63 5.28
N SER A 277 24.53 12.47 5.05
CA SER A 277 24.27 11.49 6.11
C SER A 277 25.50 10.72 6.60
N ARG A 278 26.66 10.88 5.95
CA ARG A 278 27.90 10.17 6.27
C ARG A 278 28.77 10.96 7.23
N THR A 279 29.54 10.23 8.03
CA THR A 279 30.56 10.80 8.90
C THR A 279 31.90 10.89 8.19
N GLU A 280 32.79 11.75 8.68
CA GLU A 280 34.16 11.86 8.17
C GLU A 280 34.94 10.54 8.30
N ALA A 281 34.73 9.82 9.40
CA ALA A 281 35.37 8.54 9.67
C ALA A 281 34.97 7.47 8.64
N GLU A 282 33.69 7.43 8.23
CA GLU A 282 33.21 6.51 7.20
C GLU A 282 33.86 6.77 5.84
N LEU A 283 34.04 8.04 5.46
CA LEU A 283 34.71 8.40 4.21
C LEU A 283 36.21 8.06 4.27
N MET A 284 36.87 8.35 5.39
CA MET A 284 38.29 8.05 5.62
C MET A 284 38.60 6.55 5.72
N GLY A 285 37.60 5.71 6.00
CA GLY A 285 37.75 4.24 5.99
C GLY A 285 37.91 3.63 4.59
N VAL A 286 37.68 4.39 3.52
CA VAL A 286 37.79 3.89 2.15
C VAL A 286 39.24 3.84 1.68
N LYS A 287 39.66 2.67 1.18
CA LYS A 287 41.02 2.48 0.63
C LYS A 287 41.29 3.49 -0.50
N ASN A 288 42.41 4.23 -0.38
CA ASN A 288 42.83 5.31 -1.28
C ASN A 288 41.97 6.59 -1.24
N PHE A 289 41.14 6.77 -0.22
CA PHE A 289 40.56 8.06 0.15
C PHE A 289 41.46 8.73 1.20
N GLY A 290 41.64 10.04 1.12
CA GLY A 290 42.56 10.77 2.00
C GLY A 290 42.08 12.18 2.31
N ALA A 291 42.79 12.87 3.20
CA ALA A 291 42.40 14.17 3.76
C ALA A 291 42.03 15.21 2.68
N THR A 292 42.79 15.31 1.60
CA THR A 292 42.52 16.25 0.51
C THR A 292 41.18 15.98 -0.21
N SER A 293 40.79 14.71 -0.35
CA SER A 293 39.49 14.34 -0.92
C SER A 293 38.35 14.55 0.08
N LEU A 294 38.62 14.42 1.38
CA LEU A 294 37.67 14.75 2.43
C LEU A 294 37.37 16.25 2.46
N ASP A 295 38.40 17.09 2.44
CA ASP A 295 38.27 18.55 2.42
C ASP A 295 37.54 19.03 1.16
N GLU A 296 37.83 18.41 0.02
CA GLU A 296 37.12 18.64 -1.24
C GLU A 296 35.62 18.33 -1.11
N VAL A 297 35.27 17.16 -0.55
CA VAL A 297 33.88 16.76 -0.31
C VAL A 297 33.16 17.73 0.62
N LYS A 298 33.78 18.12 1.73
CA LYS A 298 33.22 19.10 2.68
C LYS A 298 32.98 20.46 2.02
N ALA A 299 33.98 20.98 1.30
CA ALA A 299 33.88 22.27 0.63
C ALA A 299 32.76 22.28 -0.43
N LYS A 300 32.57 21.15 -1.14
CA LYS A 300 31.51 21.00 -2.14
C LYS A 300 30.13 20.81 -1.54
N LEU A 301 29.99 20.07 -0.43
CA LEU A 301 28.75 19.98 0.33
C LEU A 301 28.33 21.35 0.89
N ALA A 302 29.28 22.11 1.44
CA ALA A 302 29.02 23.43 2.00
C ALA A 302 28.49 24.43 0.97
N GLN A 303 28.89 24.33 -0.30
CA GLN A 303 28.33 25.13 -1.41
C GLN A 303 26.83 24.89 -1.62
N HIS A 304 26.32 23.75 -1.17
CA HIS A 304 24.92 23.37 -1.22
C HIS A 304 24.20 23.58 0.13
N GLY A 305 24.86 24.23 1.11
CA GLY A 305 24.29 24.44 2.45
C GLY A 305 24.14 23.14 3.25
N LEU A 306 24.93 22.12 2.92
CA LEU A 306 24.95 20.82 3.58
C LEU A 306 26.31 20.60 4.22
N GLU A 307 26.32 19.83 5.31
CA GLU A 307 27.54 19.41 5.99
C GLU A 307 27.52 17.89 6.18
N LEU A 308 28.69 17.30 6.37
CA LEU A 308 28.79 15.91 6.80
C LEU A 308 28.27 15.78 8.23
N ARG A 309 27.70 14.63 8.56
CA ARG A 309 27.25 14.34 9.91
C ARG A 309 28.42 14.41 10.90
N SER A 310 28.32 15.32 11.86
CA SER A 310 29.18 15.36 13.04
C SER A 310 28.71 14.30 14.05
N LEU A 311 29.66 13.60 14.65
CA LEU A 311 29.44 12.84 15.88
C LEU A 311 29.80 13.80 17.01
N GLU A 312 28.81 14.43 17.63
CA GLU A 312 29.05 15.10 18.92
C GLU A 312 29.41 14.02 19.95
N PHE A 313 30.57 14.17 20.58
CA PHE A 313 30.99 13.38 21.73
C PHE A 313 30.71 14.15 23.01
#